data_AF-A0A6L5BUJ4-F1
#
_entry.id   AF-A0A6L5BUJ4-F1
#
_cell.length_a   1.000
_cell.length_b   1.000
_cell.length_c   1.000
_cell.angle_alpha   90.00
_cell.angle_beta   90.00
_cell.angle_gamma   90.00
#
_symmetry.space_group_name_H-M   'P 1'
#
loop_
_entity.id
_entity.type
_entity.pdbx_description
1 polymer ?
#
loop_
_entity_poly.entity_id
_entity_poly.type
_entity_poly.pdbx_seq_one_letter_code
_entity_poly.pdbx_strand_id
1 'polypeptide(L)'
;MKTTYTFALEGHSRFISEASTIREDLLEPLLENDEWEYSSRSFENIPSLKLDFRPKALGGLEVAGAVMLFLGTCFAKKVFDEFYDRLLKRPVGEMVDMIIKKVKLPDHAYLEYRDIVYFEDIDTSVVIRLLLKTTEGIDVDSLLLEGHKAAHEYLEAHGKKAEIHCHKIVDGKLDVNPGFFSSLDHIKASDREQLKTQRKF
;
A
#
# COMPACT_ATOMS: atom_id res chain seq x y z
N MET A 1 -22.30 -1.89 -5.91
CA MET A 1 -21.34 -3.00 -6.04
C MET A 1 -20.69 -3.18 -4.68
N LYS A 2 -20.40 -4.41 -4.23
CA LYS A 2 -19.72 -4.61 -2.95
C LYS A 2 -18.23 -4.30 -3.10
N THR A 3 -17.65 -3.69 -2.08
CA THR A 3 -16.21 -3.43 -2.02
C THR A 3 -15.47 -4.74 -1.89
N THR A 4 -14.49 -4.98 -2.76
CA THR A 4 -13.68 -6.19 -2.72
C THR A 4 -12.28 -5.89 -2.22
N TYR A 5 -11.70 -6.82 -1.46
CA TYR A 5 -10.29 -6.75 -1.07
C TYR A 5 -9.51 -8.00 -1.46
N THR A 6 -8.19 -7.83 -1.44
CA THR A 6 -7.23 -8.91 -1.59
C THR A 6 -5.96 -8.50 -0.88
N PHE A 7 -5.04 -9.44 -0.70
CA PHE A 7 -3.74 -9.22 -0.11
C PHE A 7 -2.67 -9.85 -0.99
N ALA A 8 -1.57 -9.11 -1.17
CA ALA A 8 -0.30 -9.67 -1.58
C ALA A 8 0.66 -9.60 -0.40
N LEU A 9 1.65 -10.48 -0.36
CA LEU A 9 2.80 -10.44 0.56
C LEU A 9 4.07 -10.80 -0.22
N GLU A 10 5.17 -10.12 0.06
CA GLU A 10 6.46 -10.33 -0.59
C GLU A 10 7.61 -10.19 0.42
N GLY A 11 8.42 -11.22 0.64
CA GLY A 11 9.50 -11.12 1.62
C GLY A 11 10.16 -12.46 1.90
N HIS A 12 11.01 -12.53 2.92
CA HIS A 12 11.53 -13.81 3.40
C HIS A 12 10.46 -14.59 4.17
N SER A 13 10.61 -15.92 4.27
CA SER A 13 9.60 -16.83 4.83
C SER A 13 9.11 -16.42 6.22
N ARG A 14 10.03 -16.08 7.13
CA ARG A 14 9.68 -15.61 8.47
C ARG A 14 8.83 -14.34 8.46
N PHE A 15 9.16 -13.37 7.60
CA PHE A 15 8.36 -12.16 7.46
C PHE A 15 6.94 -12.51 7.01
N ILE A 16 6.83 -13.32 5.94
CA ILE A 16 5.53 -13.68 5.36
C ILE A 16 4.67 -14.39 6.39
N SER A 17 5.25 -15.32 7.17
CA SER A 17 4.54 -16.03 8.22
C SER A 17 3.99 -15.07 9.29
N GLU A 18 4.82 -14.18 9.84
CA GLU A 18 4.40 -13.26 10.89
C GLU A 18 3.35 -12.27 10.38
N ALA A 19 3.55 -11.71 9.18
CA ALA A 19 2.63 -10.76 8.57
C ALA A 19 1.28 -11.40 8.23
N SER A 20 1.26 -12.64 7.72
CA SER A 20 0.01 -13.38 7.48
C SER A 20 -0.78 -13.58 8.76
N THR A 21 -0.12 -14.08 9.82
CA THR A 21 -0.80 -14.31 11.12
C THR A 21 -1.37 -13.02 11.69
N ILE A 22 -0.59 -11.93 11.70
CA ILE A 22 -1.08 -10.65 12.23
C ILE A 22 -2.25 -10.11 11.40
N ARG A 23 -2.19 -10.23 10.06
CA ARG A 23 -3.27 -9.81 9.15
C ARG A 23 -4.56 -10.60 9.39
N GLU A 24 -4.45 -11.93 9.51
CA GLU A 24 -5.57 -12.84 9.76
C GLU A 24 -6.21 -12.57 11.13
N ASP A 25 -5.41 -12.22 12.14
CA ASP A 25 -5.91 -11.97 13.49
C ASP A 25 -6.54 -10.56 13.66
N LEU A 26 -6.03 -9.54 12.98
CA LEU A 26 -6.43 -8.14 13.20
C LEU A 26 -7.30 -7.55 12.09
N LEU A 27 -6.90 -7.74 10.83
CA LEU A 27 -7.47 -6.98 9.72
C LEU A 27 -8.62 -7.71 9.04
N GLU A 28 -8.46 -9.01 8.78
CA GLU A 28 -9.50 -9.82 8.11
C GLU A 28 -10.84 -9.83 8.85
N PRO A 29 -10.90 -10.01 10.20
CA PRO A 29 -12.17 -10.02 10.92
C PRO A 29 -12.96 -8.71 10.77
N LEU A 30 -12.28 -7.57 10.66
CA LEU A 30 -12.94 -6.28 10.49
C LEU A 30 -13.48 -6.11 9.07
N LEU A 31 -12.72 -6.52 8.06
CA LEU A 31 -13.17 -6.46 6.66
C LEU A 31 -14.37 -7.38 6.42
N GLU A 32 -14.36 -8.58 7.01
CA GLU A 32 -15.48 -9.51 6.94
C GLU A 32 -16.74 -8.95 7.61
N ASN A 33 -16.59 -8.27 8.76
CA ASN A 33 -17.71 -7.64 9.47
C ASN A 33 -18.28 -6.41 8.75
N ASP A 34 -17.47 -5.68 7.99
CA ASP A 34 -17.89 -4.49 7.22
C ASP A 34 -18.46 -4.82 5.82
N GLU A 35 -18.82 -6.09 5.58
CA GLU A 35 -19.36 -6.62 4.32
C GLU A 35 -18.42 -6.51 3.10
N TRP A 36 -17.11 -6.44 3.33
CA TRP A 36 -16.15 -6.49 2.22
C TRP A 36 -15.98 -7.93 1.74
N GLU A 37 -15.89 -8.12 0.43
CA GLU A 37 -15.75 -9.45 -0.17
C GLU A 37 -14.29 -9.72 -0.56
N TYR A 38 -13.72 -10.79 0.00
CA TYR A 38 -12.39 -11.24 -0.43
C TYR A 38 -12.44 -11.75 -1.87
N SER A 39 -11.50 -11.30 -2.70
CA SER A 39 -11.35 -11.75 -4.09
C SER A 39 -9.88 -11.90 -4.44
N SER A 40 -9.42 -13.15 -4.50
CA SER A 40 -8.04 -13.49 -4.90
C SER A 40 -7.66 -13.07 -6.32
N ARG A 41 -8.63 -12.65 -7.15
CA ARG A 41 -8.42 -12.26 -8.56
C ARG A 41 -8.42 -10.76 -8.80
N SER A 42 -8.58 -9.94 -7.75
CA SER A 42 -8.71 -8.48 -7.93
C SER A 42 -7.50 -7.86 -8.62
N PHE A 43 -6.27 -8.35 -8.34
CA PHE A 43 -5.06 -7.93 -9.06
C PHE A 43 -4.99 -8.46 -10.50
N GLU A 44 -5.56 -9.63 -10.79
CA GLU A 44 -5.49 -10.23 -12.13
C GLU A 44 -6.37 -9.48 -13.14
N ASN A 45 -7.48 -8.93 -12.67
CA ASN A 45 -8.47 -8.26 -13.51
C ASN A 45 -8.11 -6.80 -13.85
N ILE A 46 -7.18 -6.19 -13.12
CA ILE A 46 -6.78 -4.79 -13.31
C ILE A 46 -5.36 -4.76 -13.88
N PRO A 47 -5.15 -4.43 -15.17
CA PRO A 47 -3.85 -4.55 -15.84
C PRO A 47 -2.71 -3.79 -15.15
N SER A 48 -2.97 -2.60 -14.62
CA SER A 48 -1.97 -1.79 -13.90
C SER A 48 -1.55 -2.41 -12.56
N LEU A 49 -2.43 -3.21 -11.95
CA LEU A 49 -2.21 -3.86 -10.67
C LEU A 49 -1.83 -5.34 -10.78
N LYS A 50 -1.77 -5.88 -11.99
CA LYS A 50 -1.36 -7.26 -12.22
C LYS A 50 0.05 -7.48 -11.68
N LEU A 51 0.16 -8.44 -10.78
CA LEU A 51 1.43 -8.90 -10.23
C LEU A 51 1.80 -10.23 -10.87
N ASP A 52 2.90 -10.26 -11.61
CA ASP A 52 3.56 -11.51 -11.93
C ASP A 52 4.33 -11.96 -10.67
N PHE A 53 3.70 -12.77 -9.82
CA PHE A 53 4.35 -13.41 -8.68
C PHE A 53 5.45 -14.37 -9.16
N ARG A 54 6.63 -13.82 -9.45
CA ARG A 54 7.88 -14.58 -9.44
C ARG A 54 8.63 -14.14 -8.19
N PRO A 55 8.86 -15.02 -7.20
CA PRO A 55 9.68 -14.68 -6.05
C PRO A 55 11.06 -14.24 -6.56
N LYS A 56 11.31 -12.94 -6.50
CA LYS A 56 12.59 -12.33 -6.87
C LYS A 56 12.82 -11.19 -5.89
N ALA A 57 13.96 -11.26 -5.19
CA ALA A 57 14.38 -10.25 -4.23
C ALA A 57 14.05 -8.82 -4.72
N LEU A 58 13.18 -8.13 -3.99
CA LEU A 58 12.98 -6.69 -4.19
C LEU A 58 14.26 -5.96 -3.81
N GLY A 59 14.59 -4.96 -4.62
CA GLY A 59 15.92 -4.39 -4.72
C GLY A 59 16.29 -3.46 -3.56
N GLY A 60 17.51 -3.68 -3.07
CA GLY A 60 18.60 -2.70 -2.92
C GLY A 60 18.50 -1.53 -1.92
N LEU A 61 17.31 -1.16 -1.44
CA LEU A 61 17.13 -0.95 0.00
C LEU A 61 16.96 -2.38 0.53
N GLU A 62 17.60 -2.79 1.63
CA GLU A 62 17.22 -4.07 2.21
C GLU A 62 15.83 -3.93 2.82
N VAL A 63 14.77 -3.98 2.01
CA VAL A 63 13.39 -4.06 2.46
C VAL A 63 13.19 -5.48 2.97
N ALA A 64 13.41 -5.69 4.27
CA ALA A 64 13.12 -6.95 4.95
C ALA A 64 11.63 -7.03 5.30
N GLY A 65 10.71 -6.76 4.37
CA GLY A 65 9.30 -6.89 4.72
C GLY A 65 8.29 -6.45 3.69
N ALA A 66 7.18 -7.18 3.66
CA ALA A 66 6.22 -7.20 2.58
C ALA A 66 5.42 -5.96 2.33
N VAL A 67 5.26 -5.76 1.02
CA VAL A 67 4.07 -5.25 0.37
C VAL A 67 2.85 -6.01 0.90
N MET A 68 2.17 -5.49 1.92
CA MET A 68 0.75 -5.77 2.13
C MET A 68 0.00 -4.86 1.19
N LEU A 69 -0.66 -5.47 0.21
CA LEU A 69 -1.40 -4.78 -0.84
C LEU A 69 -2.87 -4.80 -0.46
N PHE A 70 -3.39 -3.71 0.09
CA PHE A 70 -4.83 -3.56 0.25
C PHE A 70 -5.39 -3.12 -1.10
N LEU A 71 -6.46 -3.76 -1.58
CA LEU A 71 -7.26 -3.25 -2.69
C LEU A 71 -8.59 -2.80 -2.11
N GLY A 72 -8.86 -1.51 -2.10
CA GLY A 72 -10.22 -0.99 -1.99
C GLY A 72 -10.72 -0.69 -3.40
N THR A 73 -11.65 -1.47 -3.93
CA THR A 73 -12.39 -1.08 -5.15
C THR A 73 -13.49 -0.10 -4.72
N CYS A 74 -13.36 1.18 -5.07
CA CYS A 74 -14.32 2.19 -4.61
C CYS A 74 -14.98 2.92 -5.78
N PHE A 75 -16.32 3.01 -5.73
CA PHE A 75 -17.16 3.57 -6.78
C PHE A 75 -17.58 5.01 -6.46
N ALA A 76 -17.10 5.96 -7.27
CA ALA A 76 -17.72 7.25 -7.59
C ALA A 76 -17.90 8.34 -6.49
N LYS A 77 -17.43 9.55 -6.86
CA LYS A 77 -17.77 10.96 -6.48
C LYS A 77 -18.39 11.35 -5.12
N LYS A 78 -19.34 10.60 -4.52
CA LYS A 78 -19.86 10.87 -3.15
C LYS A 78 -19.23 9.97 -2.09
N VAL A 79 -18.45 8.98 -2.55
CA VAL A 79 -17.97 7.88 -1.73
C VAL A 79 -16.65 8.20 -1.04
N PHE A 80 -15.92 9.28 -1.38
CA PHE A 80 -14.68 9.61 -0.69
C PHE A 80 -14.85 9.78 0.82
N ASP A 81 -15.89 10.49 1.29
CA ASP A 81 -16.12 10.66 2.73
C ASP A 81 -16.47 9.33 3.43
N GLU A 82 -17.39 8.54 2.88
CA GLU A 82 -17.76 7.22 3.44
C GLU A 82 -16.59 6.22 3.35
N PHE A 83 -15.80 6.32 2.29
CA PHE A 83 -14.60 5.54 2.07
C PHE A 83 -13.52 5.90 3.08
N TYR A 84 -13.28 7.19 3.34
CA TYR A 84 -12.35 7.65 4.36
C TYR A 84 -12.78 7.22 5.76
N ASP A 85 -14.06 7.31 6.08
CA ASP A 85 -14.61 6.81 7.34
C ASP A 85 -14.38 5.29 7.51
N ARG A 86 -14.45 4.52 6.41
CA ARG A 86 -14.12 3.09 6.42
C ARG A 86 -12.60 2.85 6.49
N LEU A 87 -11.79 3.61 5.77
CA LEU A 87 -10.33 3.49 5.79
C LEU A 87 -9.77 3.73 7.20
N LEU A 88 -10.35 4.68 7.94
CA LEU A 88 -10.00 5.03 9.32
C LEU A 88 -10.30 3.93 10.34
N LYS A 89 -11.22 3.01 10.04
CA LYS A 89 -11.60 1.94 10.98
C LYS A 89 -10.66 0.74 10.95
N ARG A 90 -9.79 0.66 9.94
CA ARG A 90 -8.82 -0.44 9.80
C ARG A 90 -7.66 -0.21 10.78
N PRO A 91 -7.25 -1.20 11.58
CA PRO A 91 -6.17 -1.08 12.56
C PRO A 91 -4.80 -1.24 11.87
N VAL A 92 -4.53 -0.43 10.84
CA VAL A 92 -3.31 -0.58 10.04
C VAL A 92 -2.10 -0.19 10.89
N GLY A 93 -2.21 0.85 11.72
CA GLY A 93 -1.17 1.24 12.65
C GLY A 93 -0.78 0.14 13.63
N GLU A 94 -1.76 -0.51 14.26
CA GLU A 94 -1.52 -1.64 15.17
C GLU A 94 -0.87 -2.83 14.44
N MET A 95 -1.37 -3.17 13.25
CA MET A 95 -0.80 -4.23 12.43
C MET A 95 0.66 -3.94 12.05
N VAL A 96 0.95 -2.73 11.58
CA VAL A 96 2.31 -2.29 11.20
C VAL A 96 3.25 -2.32 12.43
N ASP A 97 2.79 -1.80 13.56
CA ASP A 97 3.53 -1.82 14.83
C ASP A 97 3.88 -3.26 15.27
N MET A 98 2.91 -4.17 15.23
CA MET A 98 3.13 -5.58 15.56
C MET A 98 4.11 -6.27 14.62
N ILE A 99 4.03 -6.00 13.32
CA ILE A 99 4.96 -6.57 12.33
C ILE A 99 6.39 -6.10 12.62
N ILE A 100 6.60 -4.80 12.84
CA ILE A 100 7.93 -4.24 13.15
C ILE A 100 8.51 -4.91 14.40
N LYS A 101 7.69 -5.03 15.47
CA LYS A 101 8.10 -5.64 16.75
C LYS A 101 8.45 -7.12 16.63
N LYS A 102 7.69 -7.91 15.84
CA LYS A 102 7.92 -9.36 15.70
C LYS A 102 9.04 -9.71 14.73
N VAL A 103 9.12 -9.01 13.60
CA VAL A 103 10.09 -9.30 12.54
C VAL A 103 11.49 -8.85 12.94
N LYS A 104 11.61 -7.76 13.72
CA LYS A 104 12.89 -7.12 14.08
C LYS A 104 13.74 -6.81 12.84
N LEU A 105 13.29 -5.79 12.11
CA LEU A 105 13.95 -5.33 10.89
C LEU A 105 15.41 -4.92 11.14
N PRO A 106 16.33 -5.15 10.21
CA PRO A 106 17.67 -4.56 10.25
C PRO A 106 17.63 -3.02 10.30
N ASP A 107 18.65 -2.38 10.88
CA ASP A 107 18.70 -0.91 11.07
C ASP A 107 18.61 -0.11 9.75
N HIS A 108 19.09 -0.69 8.65
CA HIS A 108 19.04 -0.10 7.31
C HIS A 108 17.80 -0.51 6.50
N ALA A 109 16.95 -1.36 7.07
CA ALA A 109 15.73 -1.85 6.45
C ALA A 109 14.51 -1.00 6.80
N TYR A 110 13.54 -1.00 5.89
CA TYR A 110 12.20 -0.46 6.13
C TYR A 110 11.16 -1.57 5.97
N LEU A 111 10.07 -1.47 6.71
CA LEU A 111 8.81 -2.12 6.37
C LEU A 111 8.09 -1.26 5.33
N GLU A 112 7.60 -1.88 4.26
CA GLU A 112 6.80 -1.19 3.26
C GLU A 112 5.34 -1.70 3.27
N TYR A 113 4.41 -0.88 3.73
CA TYR A 113 2.97 -1.12 3.57
C TYR A 113 2.44 -0.40 2.32
N ARG A 114 1.57 -1.04 1.51
CA ARG A 114 0.97 -0.42 0.32
C ARG A 114 -0.55 -0.45 0.38
N ASP A 115 -1.14 0.71 0.62
CA ASP A 115 -2.59 0.86 0.52
C ASP A 115 -2.95 1.22 -0.93
N ILE A 116 -3.67 0.34 -1.64
CA ILE A 116 -4.07 0.54 -3.03
C ILE A 116 -5.58 0.68 -3.14
N VAL A 117 -6.00 1.71 -3.86
CA VAL A 117 -7.40 1.97 -4.16
C VAL A 117 -7.54 2.10 -5.64
N TYR A 118 -8.42 1.29 -6.23
CA TYR A 118 -8.73 1.38 -7.65
C TYR A 118 -10.08 2.07 -7.84
N PHE A 119 -10.05 3.13 -8.65
CA PHE A 119 -11.19 3.95 -9.01
C PHE A 119 -11.64 3.56 -10.43
N GLU A 120 -12.69 2.75 -10.51
CA GLU A 120 -13.22 2.25 -11.79
C GLU A 120 -13.79 3.35 -12.69
N ASP A 121 -14.31 4.43 -12.12
CA ASP A 121 -14.95 5.52 -12.85
C ASP A 121 -13.97 6.37 -13.67
N ILE A 122 -12.72 6.44 -13.21
CA ILE A 122 -11.64 7.14 -13.89
C ILE A 122 -10.51 6.20 -14.33
N ASP A 123 -10.68 4.89 -14.15
CA ASP A 123 -9.71 3.85 -14.50
C ASP A 123 -8.31 4.18 -13.96
N THR A 124 -8.19 4.45 -12.66
CA THR A 124 -6.89 4.81 -12.06
C THR A 124 -6.74 4.15 -10.70
N SER A 125 -5.50 3.79 -10.34
CA SER A 125 -5.17 3.36 -9.00
C SER A 125 -4.41 4.44 -8.24
N VAL A 126 -4.79 4.67 -6.99
CA VAL A 126 -3.98 5.40 -6.01
C VAL A 126 -3.23 4.38 -5.17
N VAL A 127 -1.94 4.63 -4.98
CA VAL A 127 -1.05 3.78 -4.17
C VAL A 127 -0.39 4.65 -3.11
N ILE A 128 -0.73 4.43 -1.84
CA ILE A 128 -0.05 5.04 -0.71
C ILE A 128 1.01 4.07 -0.20
N ARG A 129 2.28 4.40 -0.40
CA ARG A 129 3.43 3.61 0.09
C ARG A 129 3.88 4.17 1.42
N LEU A 130 3.72 3.39 2.49
CA LEU A 130 4.22 3.73 3.81
C LEU A 130 5.53 2.96 4.06
N LEU A 131 6.63 3.69 4.22
CA LEU A 131 7.94 3.15 4.54
C LEU A 131 8.35 3.60 5.94
N LEU A 132 8.41 2.65 6.88
CA LEU A 132 8.74 2.92 8.28
C LEU A 132 9.81 1.96 8.82
N LYS A 133 10.67 2.48 9.69
CA LYS A 133 11.54 1.67 10.56
C LYS A 133 10.95 1.43 11.95
N THR A 134 10.12 2.36 12.40
CA THR A 134 9.46 2.36 13.70
C THR A 134 8.10 3.06 13.57
N THR A 135 7.21 2.76 14.49
CA THR A 135 5.91 3.42 14.70
C THR A 135 5.95 4.41 15.87
N GLU A 136 7.08 4.52 16.58
CA GLU A 136 7.22 5.40 17.75
C GLU A 136 6.99 6.87 17.36
N GLY A 137 5.99 7.50 17.97
CA GLY A 137 5.62 8.89 17.69
C GLY A 137 4.93 9.11 16.33
N ILE A 138 4.55 8.04 15.64
CA ILE A 138 3.93 8.08 14.30
C ILE A 138 2.50 7.54 14.40
N ASP A 139 1.52 8.40 14.10
CA ASP A 139 0.14 7.98 13.89
C ASP A 139 -0.05 7.49 12.46
N VAL A 140 0.12 6.18 12.28
CA VAL A 140 0.07 5.52 10.97
C VAL A 140 -1.30 5.66 10.29
N ASP A 141 -2.38 5.52 11.04
CA ASP A 141 -3.73 5.53 10.48
C ASP A 141 -4.09 6.93 9.98
N SER A 142 -3.76 7.96 10.77
CA SER A 142 -3.91 9.36 10.35
C SER A 142 -3.06 9.69 9.12
N LEU A 143 -1.81 9.21 9.05
CA LEU A 143 -0.93 9.43 7.90
C LEU A 143 -1.42 8.77 6.62
N LEU A 144 -1.96 7.55 6.71
CA LEU A 144 -2.57 6.88 5.56
C LEU A 144 -3.79 7.67 5.06
N LEU A 145 -4.62 8.17 5.97
CA LEU A 145 -5.73 9.05 5.61
C LEU A 145 -5.25 10.33 4.92
N GLU A 146 -4.24 11.00 5.46
CA GLU A 146 -3.64 12.19 4.84
C GLU A 146 -3.10 11.89 3.44
N GLY A 147 -2.46 10.74 3.25
CA GLY A 147 -1.98 10.28 1.94
C GLY A 147 -3.11 10.15 0.92
N HIS A 148 -4.23 9.54 1.31
CA HIS A 148 -5.39 9.44 0.40
C HIS A 148 -6.12 10.76 0.17
N LYS A 149 -6.14 11.67 1.16
CA LYS A 149 -6.68 13.03 0.98
C LYS A 149 -5.85 13.81 -0.04
N ALA A 150 -4.52 13.78 0.09
CA ALA A 150 -3.62 14.41 -0.87
C ALA A 150 -3.79 13.83 -2.29
N ALA A 151 -3.97 12.50 -2.40
CA ALA A 151 -4.23 11.86 -3.69
C ALA A 151 -5.55 12.32 -4.32
N HIS A 152 -6.60 12.46 -3.51
CA HIS A 152 -7.89 12.97 -3.95
C HIS A 152 -7.81 14.43 -4.40
N GLU A 153 -7.24 15.31 -3.58
CA GLU A 153 -7.01 16.72 -3.94
C GLU A 153 -6.21 16.86 -5.24
N TYR A 154 -5.18 16.02 -5.42
CA TYR A 154 -4.40 16.00 -6.65
C TYR A 154 -5.26 15.61 -7.87
N LEU A 155 -6.04 14.53 -7.75
CA LEU A 155 -6.93 14.06 -8.81
C LEU A 155 -8.03 15.06 -9.15
N GLU A 156 -8.61 15.75 -8.16
CA GLU A 156 -9.58 16.82 -8.39
C GLU A 156 -8.99 18.01 -9.15
N ALA A 157 -7.79 18.44 -8.76
CA ALA A 157 -7.13 19.59 -9.36
C ALA A 157 -6.55 19.31 -10.75
N HIS A 158 -6.03 18.10 -11.00
CA HIS A 158 -5.22 17.79 -12.18
C HIS A 158 -5.76 16.68 -13.07
N GLY A 159 -6.74 15.90 -12.60
CA GLY A 159 -7.27 14.72 -13.27
C GLY A 159 -6.29 13.54 -13.34
N LYS A 160 -6.68 12.47 -14.03
CA LYS A 160 -5.82 11.30 -14.30
C LYS A 160 -4.60 11.73 -15.15
N LYS A 161 -3.39 11.46 -14.65
CA LYS A 161 -2.12 11.65 -15.38
C LYS A 161 -1.44 10.33 -15.78
N ALA A 162 -1.75 9.24 -15.09
CA ALA A 162 -1.24 7.90 -15.35
C ALA A 162 -2.19 6.84 -14.77
N GLU A 163 -1.94 5.56 -15.05
CA GLU A 163 -2.70 4.44 -14.50
C GLU A 163 -2.55 4.29 -12.99
N ILE A 164 -1.37 4.63 -12.47
CA ILE A 164 -1.07 4.63 -11.04
C ILE A 164 -0.53 5.99 -10.62
N HIS A 165 -1.18 6.57 -9.61
CA HIS A 165 -0.69 7.72 -8.86
C HIS A 165 -0.16 7.21 -7.53
N CYS A 166 1.14 7.30 -7.33
CA CYS A 166 1.80 6.71 -6.18
C CYS A 166 2.37 7.78 -5.26
N HIS A 167 1.79 7.90 -4.07
CA HIS A 167 2.29 8.76 -3.01
C HIS A 167 3.19 7.96 -2.06
N LYS A 168 4.22 8.61 -1.53
CA LYS A 168 5.18 7.99 -0.61
C LYS A 168 5.12 8.71 0.74
N ILE A 169 5.05 7.92 1.80
CA ILE A 169 5.21 8.35 3.19
C ILE A 169 6.47 7.67 3.71
N VAL A 170 7.48 8.45 4.10
CA VAL A 170 8.75 7.94 4.61
C VAL A 170 8.99 8.52 5.99
N ASP A 171 9.08 7.67 7.01
CA ASP A 171 9.28 8.06 8.42
C ASP A 171 8.37 9.25 8.83
N GLY A 172 7.07 9.10 8.55
CA GLY A 172 6.05 10.08 8.92
C GLY A 172 5.94 11.30 8.00
N LYS A 173 6.70 11.37 6.90
CA LYS A 173 6.65 12.48 5.95
C LYS A 173 6.00 12.07 4.64
N LEU A 174 4.85 12.67 4.33
CA LEU A 174 4.12 12.48 3.08
C LEU A 174 4.69 13.34 1.95
N ASP A 175 4.94 12.73 0.80
CA ASP A 175 5.09 13.43 -0.47
C ASP A 175 3.71 13.67 -1.09
N VAL A 176 3.31 14.95 -1.11
CA VAL A 176 2.01 15.38 -1.64
C VAL A 176 1.94 15.22 -3.16
N ASN A 177 3.07 15.15 -3.87
CA ASN A 177 3.09 14.96 -5.31
C ASN A 177 3.21 13.47 -5.63
N PRO A 178 2.29 12.91 -6.44
CA PRO A 178 2.39 11.51 -6.84
C PRO A 178 3.52 11.30 -7.84
N GLY A 179 4.20 10.17 -7.70
CA GLY A 179 4.90 9.55 -8.83
C GLY A 179 3.90 8.90 -9.78
N PHE A 180 4.15 9.01 -11.08
CA PHE A 180 3.28 8.45 -12.12
C PHE A 180 3.83 7.16 -12.67
N PHE A 181 3.00 6.11 -12.67
CA PHE A 181 3.39 4.79 -13.14
C PHE A 181 2.30 4.17 -13.99
N SER A 182 2.72 3.28 -14.89
CA SER A 182 1.83 2.50 -15.75
C SER A 182 1.44 1.16 -15.12
N SER A 183 2.23 0.66 -14.15
CA SER A 183 1.97 -0.59 -13.45
C SER A 183 2.75 -0.71 -12.13
N LEU A 184 2.39 -1.68 -11.29
CA LEU A 184 3.17 -2.02 -10.09
C LEU A 184 4.59 -2.46 -10.44
N ASP A 185 4.80 -3.13 -11.58
CA ASP A 185 6.14 -3.50 -12.06
C ASP A 185 6.95 -2.27 -12.49
N HIS A 186 6.31 -1.25 -13.03
CA HIS A 186 6.99 0.02 -13.33
C HIS A 186 7.49 0.69 -12.05
N ILE A 187 6.70 0.67 -10.96
CA ILE A 187 7.17 1.13 -9.63
C ILE A 187 8.43 0.36 -9.20
N LYS A 188 8.39 -0.99 -9.29
CA LYS A 188 9.54 -1.85 -8.95
C LYS A 188 10.78 -1.54 -9.79
N ALA A 189 10.61 -1.30 -11.09
CA ALA A 189 11.71 -0.96 -11.98
C ALA A 189 12.31 0.41 -11.64
N SER A 190 11.47 1.41 -11.37
CA SER A 190 11.91 2.75 -10.98
C SER A 190 12.72 2.72 -9.68
N ASP A 191 12.24 1.99 -8.66
CA ASP A 191 12.97 1.87 -7.38
C ASP A 191 14.36 1.24 -7.59
N ARG A 192 14.48 0.22 -8.46
CA ARG A 192 15.78 -0.41 -8.79
C ARG A 192 16.77 0.56 -9.45
N GLU A 193 16.30 1.44 -10.33
CA GLU A 193 17.18 2.42 -10.99
C GLU A 193 17.63 3.53 -10.03
N GLN A 194 16.76 3.97 -9.13
CA GLN A 194 17.13 4.93 -8.08
C GLN A 194 18.25 4.39 -7.19
N LEU A 195 18.18 3.11 -6.82
CA LEU A 195 19.17 2.45 -5.97
C LEU A 195 20.53 2.28 -6.67
N LYS A 196 20.54 1.95 -7.97
CA LYS A 196 21.78 1.89 -8.76
C LYS A 196 22.48 3.25 -8.80
N THR A 197 21.71 4.33 -8.80
CA THR A 197 22.22 5.70 -8.86
C THR A 197 22.82 6.12 -7.51
N GLN A 198 22.20 5.72 -6.40
CA GLN A 198 22.69 6.01 -5.05
C GLN A 198 23.99 5.26 -4.69
N ARG A 199 24.23 4.06 -5.25
CA ARG A 199 25.44 3.25 -5.01
C ARG A 199 26.68 3.69 -5.80
N LYS A 200 26.55 4.69 -6.67
CA LYS A 200 27.64 5.18 -7.54
C LYS A 200 28.42 6.37 -6.94
N PHE A 201 28.15 6.73 -5.70
CA PHE A 201 28.86 7.72 -4.91
C PHE A 201 29.45 7.07 -3.65
#